data_AF-A0A6G1SIX5-F1
#
_entry.id   AF-A0A6G1SIX5-F1
#
_cell.length_a   1.000
_cell.length_b   1.000
_cell.length_c   1.000
_cell.angle_alpha   90.00
_cell.angle_beta   90.00
_cell.angle_gamma   90.00
#
_symmetry.space_group_name_H-M   'P 1'
#
loop_
_entity.id
_entity.type
_entity.pdbx_description
1 polymer ?
#
loop_
_entity_poly.entity_id
_entity_poly.type
_entity_poly.pdbx_seq_one_letter_code
_entity_poly.pdbx_strand_id
1 'polypeptide(L)'
;DNSIVSGSNLPLGKIVMLSLCFAHNETYEATRRACAFPSDPKGPTDATIASWFGLFRELISFQFKPRSIASEADKIGGPGSIVQIDEALIGRRKFNRGRDLVQTWVVGMIDESGAIRIEAVKDRKRPALHAL
;
A
#
# COMPACT_ATOMS: atom_id res chain seq x y z
N ASP A 1 -9.38 22.10 -0.50
CA ASP A 1 -8.17 21.33 -0.81
C ASP A 1 -8.32 19.99 -0.08
N ASN A 2 -8.32 18.86 -0.80
CA ASN A 2 -8.55 17.52 -0.23
C ASN A 2 -7.22 16.76 -0.05
N SER A 3 -6.13 17.49 0.16
CA SER A 3 -4.81 16.92 0.35
C SER A 3 -4.64 16.36 1.77
N ILE A 4 -3.82 15.33 1.91
CA ILE A 4 -3.42 14.80 3.23
C ILE A 4 -2.60 15.81 4.05
N VAL A 5 -2.07 16.84 3.39
CA VAL A 5 -1.29 17.91 4.02
C VAL A 5 -2.21 18.97 4.60
N SER A 6 -3.35 19.25 3.96
CA SER A 6 -4.29 20.27 4.41
C SER A 6 -4.98 19.82 5.71
N GLY A 7 -4.87 20.65 6.76
CA GLY A 7 -5.44 20.36 8.09
C GLY A 7 -4.53 19.54 9.02
N SER A 8 -3.33 19.17 8.57
CA SER A 8 -2.34 18.53 9.43
C SER A 8 -1.69 19.54 10.39
N ASN A 9 -1.53 19.14 11.65
CA ASN A 9 -0.74 19.88 12.65
C ASN A 9 0.79 19.64 12.50
N LEU A 10 1.23 18.86 11.51
CA LEU A 10 2.65 18.64 11.24
C LEU A 10 3.17 19.61 10.16
N PRO A 11 4.38 20.18 10.34
CA PRO A 11 5.07 20.90 9.28
C PRO A 11 5.25 20.02 8.04
N LEU A 12 5.14 20.62 6.85
CA LEU A 12 5.28 19.91 5.57
C LEU A 12 6.58 19.10 5.48
N GLY A 13 7.70 19.65 5.93
CA GLY A 13 8.99 18.94 5.93
C GLY A 13 8.95 17.62 6.73
N LYS A 14 8.18 17.55 7.82
CA LYS A 14 8.01 16.30 8.58
C LYS A 14 7.11 15.32 7.85
N ILE A 15 6.07 15.80 7.17
CA ILE A 15 5.20 14.93 6.36
C ILE A 15 6.01 14.30 5.21
N VAL A 16 6.85 15.09 4.54
CA VAL A 16 7.78 14.59 3.51
C VAL A 16 8.73 13.56 4.11
N MET A 17 9.35 13.86 5.25
CA MET A 17 10.26 12.91 5.91
C MET A 17 9.55 11.61 6.35
N LEU A 18 8.34 11.71 6.89
CA LEU A 18 7.51 10.55 7.23
C LEU A 18 7.21 9.70 5.99
N SER A 19 6.89 10.32 4.85
CA SER A 19 6.64 9.60 3.60
C SER A 19 7.88 8.88 3.07
N LEU A 20 9.05 9.51 3.18
CA LEU A 20 10.33 8.92 2.80
C LEU A 20 10.66 7.71 3.70
N CYS A 21 10.58 7.88 5.02
CA CYS A 21 10.81 6.79 5.98
C CYS A 21 9.83 5.62 5.76
N PHE A 22 8.56 5.93 5.45
CA PHE A 22 7.57 4.91 5.10
C PHE A 22 7.97 4.14 3.83
N ALA A 23 8.38 4.83 2.77
CA ALA A 23 8.77 4.22 1.49
C ALA A 23 10.02 3.33 1.62
N HIS A 24 10.95 3.69 2.51
CA HIS A 24 12.16 2.91 2.80
C HIS A 24 11.96 1.84 3.89
N ASN A 25 10.73 1.64 4.38
CA ASN A 25 10.40 0.68 5.43
C ASN A 25 11.26 0.87 6.70
N GLU A 26 11.48 2.13 7.08
CA GLU A 26 12.28 2.50 8.24
C GLU A 26 11.62 2.10 9.57
N THR A 27 12.45 1.89 10.59
CA THR A 27 11.95 1.65 11.95
C THR A 27 11.34 2.92 12.54
N TYR A 28 10.50 2.79 13.57
CA TYR A 28 9.91 3.96 14.26
C TYR A 28 10.99 4.82 14.92
N GLU A 29 12.04 4.18 15.44
CA GLU A 29 13.18 4.88 16.02
C GLU A 29 13.93 5.70 14.97
N ALA A 30 14.27 5.09 13.83
CA ALA A 30 14.92 5.79 12.71
C ALA A 30 14.04 6.93 12.17
N THR A 31 12.75 6.68 12.00
CA THR A 31 11.76 7.66 11.54
C THR A 31 11.69 8.87 12.47
N ARG A 32 11.65 8.63 13.79
CA ARG A 32 11.63 9.71 14.78
C ARG A 32 12.88 10.56 14.72
N ARG A 33 14.06 9.94 14.61
CA ARG A 33 15.34 10.66 14.47
C ARG A 33 15.37 11.48 13.17
N ALA A 34 14.92 10.91 12.05
CA ALA A 34 14.88 11.61 10.77
C ALA A 34 13.94 12.83 10.80
N CYS A 35 12.86 12.76 11.58
CA CYS A 35 11.88 13.84 11.74
C CYS A 35 12.17 14.80 12.91
N ALA A 36 13.30 14.64 13.61
CA ALA A 36 13.73 15.52 14.69
C ALA A 36 14.39 16.77 14.10
N PHE A 37 13.61 17.83 13.96
CA PHE A 37 14.07 19.11 13.40
C PHE A 37 14.48 20.08 14.50
N PRO A 38 15.28 21.13 14.21
CA PRO A 38 15.71 22.08 15.23
C PRO A 38 14.55 22.71 16.04
N SER A 39 13.40 22.93 15.39
CA SER A 39 12.20 23.48 16.04
C SER A 39 11.41 22.47 16.89
N ASP A 40 11.65 21.17 16.70
CA ASP A 40 11.07 20.09 17.50
C ASP A 40 12.03 18.88 17.52
N PRO A 41 13.05 18.93 18.41
CA PRO A 41 14.12 17.95 18.44
C PRO A 41 13.68 16.58 18.98
N LYS A 42 12.46 16.47 19.54
CA LYS A 42 11.90 15.17 19.95
C LYS A 42 11.34 14.38 18.78
N GLY A 43 10.98 15.06 17.69
CA GLY A 43 10.31 14.47 16.55
C GLY A 43 8.88 13.98 16.89
N PRO A 44 8.22 13.30 15.94
CA PRO A 44 6.88 12.77 16.13
C PRO A 44 6.85 11.62 17.15
N THR A 45 5.72 11.45 17.82
CA THR A 45 5.49 10.29 18.70
C THR A 45 5.28 9.01 17.87
N ASP A 46 5.46 7.84 18.48
CA ASP A 46 5.14 6.56 17.80
C ASP A 46 3.68 6.49 17.35
N ALA A 47 2.76 7.08 18.12
CA ALA A 47 1.35 7.14 17.76
C ALA A 47 1.14 7.98 16.49
N THR A 48 1.86 9.10 16.37
CA THR A 48 1.87 9.92 15.16
C THR A 48 2.46 9.16 13.98
N ILE A 49 3.63 8.53 14.14
CA ILE A 49 4.27 7.73 13.08
C ILE A 49 3.33 6.62 12.61
N ALA A 50 2.74 5.86 13.54
CA ALA A 50 1.80 4.79 13.24
C ALA A 50 0.57 5.28 12.47
N SER A 51 0.00 6.42 12.88
CA SER A 51 -1.15 7.03 12.22
C SER A 51 -0.81 7.46 10.79
N TRP A 52 0.31 8.14 10.57
CA TRP A 52 0.74 8.56 9.24
C TRP A 52 1.11 7.38 8.34
N PHE A 53 1.81 6.38 8.86
CA PHE A 53 2.11 5.15 8.12
C PHE A 53 0.82 4.38 7.78
N GLY A 54 -0.18 4.41 8.66
CA GLY A 54 -1.51 3.88 8.39
C GLY A 54 -2.18 4.63 7.23
N LEU A 55 -2.21 5.96 7.30
CA LEU A 55 -2.76 6.82 6.26
C LEU A 55 -2.10 6.58 4.90
N PHE A 56 -0.77 6.50 4.82
CA PHE A 56 -0.07 6.21 3.57
C PHE A 56 -0.46 4.85 2.98
N ARG A 57 -0.62 3.81 3.82
CA ARG A 57 -1.11 2.50 3.36
C ARG A 57 -2.53 2.58 2.80
N GLU A 58 -3.40 3.37 3.43
CA GLU A 58 -4.77 3.55 2.96
C GLU A 58 -4.83 4.28 1.61
N LEU A 59 -4.03 5.34 1.43
CA LEU A 59 -3.94 6.07 0.16
C LEU A 59 -3.42 5.17 -0.96
N ILE A 60 -2.36 4.40 -0.68
CA ILE A 60 -1.80 3.45 -1.64
C ILE A 60 -2.84 2.37 -1.95
N SER A 61 -3.51 1.82 -0.94
CA SER A 61 -4.60 0.86 -1.14
C SER A 61 -5.72 1.45 -2.02
N PHE A 62 -6.11 2.70 -1.80
CA PHE A 62 -7.13 3.36 -2.61
C PHE A 62 -6.70 3.53 -4.07
N GLN A 63 -5.43 3.85 -4.31
CA GLN A 63 -4.88 3.95 -5.66
C GLN A 63 -4.92 2.62 -6.41
N PHE A 64 -4.75 1.50 -5.71
CA PHE A 64 -4.76 0.15 -6.28
C PHE A 64 -6.12 -0.56 -6.21
N LYS A 65 -7.14 0.04 -5.58
CA LYS A 65 -8.50 -0.52 -5.60
C LYS A 65 -9.09 -0.38 -7.00
N PRO A 66 -9.71 -1.44 -7.57
CA PRO A 66 -10.44 -1.32 -8.82
C PRO A 66 -11.50 -0.22 -8.69
N ARG A 67 -11.51 0.75 -9.61
CA ARG A 67 -12.49 1.85 -9.62
C ARG A 67 -13.76 1.35 -10.31
N SER A 68 -14.44 0.44 -9.62
CA SER A 68 -15.72 -0.16 -9.99
C SER A 68 -15.78 -0.84 -11.38
N ILE A 69 -16.54 -1.93 -11.43
CA ILE A 69 -16.67 -2.90 -12.55
C ILE A 69 -17.31 -2.31 -13.84
N ALA A 70 -17.35 -0.99 -14.03
CA ALA A 70 -18.11 -0.36 -15.11
C ALA A 70 -17.33 0.60 -16.01
N SER A 71 -16.02 0.80 -15.82
CA SER A 71 -15.22 1.58 -16.76
C SER A 71 -14.24 0.68 -17.53
N GLU A 72 -14.17 0.84 -18.84
CA GLU A 72 -13.16 0.18 -19.70
C GLU A 72 -11.72 0.53 -19.29
N ALA A 73 -11.54 1.52 -18.41
CA ALA A 73 -10.26 1.97 -17.88
C ALA A 73 -9.63 1.03 -16.83
N ASP A 74 -10.33 -0.01 -16.39
CA ASP A 74 -9.82 -0.99 -15.40
C ASP A 74 -9.37 -2.33 -16.03
N LYS A 75 -9.43 -2.47 -17.36
CA LYS A 75 -8.89 -3.64 -18.06
C LYS A 75 -7.37 -3.51 -18.19
N ILE A 76 -6.65 -4.57 -17.83
CA ILE A 76 -5.21 -4.68 -18.05
C ILE A 76 -4.95 -5.62 -19.22
N GLY A 77 -4.08 -5.20 -20.15
CA GLY A 77 -3.80 -5.93 -21.40
C GLY A 77 -4.81 -5.69 -22.52
N GLY A 78 -4.85 -6.61 -23.48
CA GLY A 78 -5.66 -6.54 -24.69
C GLY A 78 -5.03 -7.33 -25.85
N PRO A 79 -5.68 -7.42 -27.02
CA PRO A 79 -5.10 -8.08 -28.18
C PRO A 79 -3.72 -7.51 -28.53
N GLY A 80 -2.71 -8.39 -28.59
CA GLY A 80 -1.32 -8.00 -28.88
C GLY A 80 -0.53 -7.43 -27.69
N SER A 81 -1.12 -7.33 -26.50
CA SER A 81 -0.42 -6.94 -25.27
C SER A 81 0.08 -8.17 -24.53
N ILE A 82 1.30 -8.10 -24.00
CA ILE A 82 1.79 -9.08 -23.02
C ILE A 82 1.46 -8.57 -21.61
N VAL A 83 0.85 -9.43 -20.80
CA VAL A 83 0.58 -9.16 -19.38
C VAL A 83 1.31 -10.21 -18.56
N GLN A 84 2.13 -9.76 -17.62
CA GLN A 84 2.76 -10.62 -16.62
C GLN A 84 1.81 -10.75 -15.44
N ILE A 85 1.55 -11.98 -15.02
CA ILE A 85 0.63 -12.31 -13.93
C ILE A 85 1.42 -13.11 -12.88
N ASP A 86 1.26 -12.74 -11.62
CA ASP A 86 1.80 -13.48 -10.48
C ASP A 86 0.74 -13.68 -9.39
N GLU A 87 0.87 -14.77 -8.64
CA GLU A 87 -0.06 -15.16 -7.58
C GLU A 87 0.68 -15.27 -6.25
N ALA A 88 0.21 -14.55 -5.23
CA ALA A 88 0.77 -14.59 -3.89
C ALA A 88 -0.28 -14.97 -2.84
N LEU A 89 0.10 -15.85 -1.93
CA LEU A 89 -0.68 -16.14 -0.73
C LEU A 89 -0.19 -15.25 0.42
N ILE A 90 -0.94 -14.19 0.73
CA ILE A 90 -0.56 -13.24 1.77
C ILE A 90 -1.26 -13.61 3.07
N GLY A 91 -0.46 -13.88 4.10
CA GLY A 91 -0.96 -14.12 5.45
C GLY A 91 0.08 -13.70 6.48
N ARG A 92 -0.37 -13.24 7.64
CA ARG A 92 0.53 -12.87 8.74
C ARG A 92 0.18 -13.67 9.98
N ARG A 93 1.16 -14.38 10.52
CA ARG A 93 1.04 -15.03 11.83
C ARG A 93 1.08 -13.99 12.94
N LYS A 94 0.29 -14.22 13.99
CA LYS A 94 0.38 -13.41 15.22
C LYS A 94 1.75 -13.69 15.87
N PHE A 95 2.62 -12.68 15.93
CA PHE A 95 3.99 -12.80 16.47
C PHE A 95 4.86 -13.87 15.77
N ASN A 96 4.62 -14.19 14.50
CA ASN A 96 5.28 -15.31 13.81
C ASN A 96 5.10 -16.68 14.51
N ARG A 97 4.08 -16.81 15.38
CA ARG A 97 3.79 -18.02 16.16
C ARG A 97 2.30 -18.41 16.05
N GLY A 98 1.99 -19.66 16.36
CA GLY A 98 0.60 -20.16 16.37
C GLY A 98 0.05 -20.55 15.00
N ARG A 99 -1.26 -20.79 14.95
CA ARG A 99 -2.01 -21.24 13.76
C ARG A 99 -2.01 -20.15 12.67
N ASP A 100 -1.90 -20.55 11.41
CA ASP A 100 -2.11 -19.65 10.27
C ASP A 100 -3.55 -19.10 10.29
N LEU A 101 -3.66 -17.82 10.59
CA LEU A 101 -4.91 -17.09 10.76
C LEU A 101 -5.08 -16.14 9.58
N VAL A 102 -6.01 -16.50 8.70
CA VAL A 102 -6.45 -15.76 7.50
C VAL A 102 -5.33 -15.55 6.47
N GLN A 103 -5.42 -16.33 5.39
CA GLN A 103 -4.60 -16.15 4.20
C GLN A 103 -5.49 -15.59 3.09
N THR A 104 -4.98 -14.60 2.38
CA THR A 104 -5.66 -13.96 1.25
C THR A 104 -4.84 -14.24 0.00
N TRP A 105 -5.46 -14.85 -1.00
CA TRP A 105 -4.83 -14.94 -2.31
C TRP A 105 -4.89 -13.57 -2.97
N VAL A 106 -3.77 -13.15 -3.54
CA VAL A 106 -3.64 -11.90 -4.27
C VAL A 106 -3.08 -12.23 -5.65
N VAL A 107 -3.73 -11.73 -6.69
CA VAL A 107 -3.26 -11.80 -8.07
C VAL A 107 -2.77 -10.42 -8.45
N GLY A 108 -1.50 -10.33 -8.83
CA GLY A 108 -0.88 -9.12 -9.36
C GLY A 108 -0.72 -9.25 -10.87
N MET A 109 -1.00 -8.16 -11.59
CA MET A 109 -0.88 -8.07 -13.04
C MET A 109 -0.14 -6.79 -13.40
N ILE A 110 0.79 -6.89 -14.36
CA ILE A 110 1.49 -5.73 -14.95
C ILE A 110 1.59 -5.92 -16.47
N ASP A 111 1.26 -4.88 -17.23
CA ASP A 111 1.45 -4.87 -18.69
C ASP A 111 2.74 -4.14 -19.11
N GLU A 112 3.08 -4.21 -20.39
CA GLU A 112 4.28 -3.58 -20.95
C GLU A 112 4.28 -2.05 -20.86
N SER A 113 3.12 -1.42 -20.65
CA SER A 113 3.00 0.02 -20.41
C SER A 113 3.30 0.41 -18.96
N GLY A 114 3.37 -0.57 -18.06
CA GLY A 114 3.52 -0.37 -16.62
C GLY A 114 2.20 -0.17 -15.87
N ALA A 115 1.05 -0.42 -16.52
CA ALA A 115 -0.23 -0.44 -15.82
C ALA A 115 -0.26 -1.64 -14.87
N ILE A 116 -0.78 -1.45 -13.66
CA ILE A 116 -0.82 -2.46 -12.61
C ILE A 116 -2.24 -2.69 -12.14
N ARG A 117 -2.63 -3.96 -11.98
CA ARG A 117 -3.88 -4.36 -11.32
C ARG A 117 -3.59 -5.41 -10.26
N ILE A 118 -4.15 -5.22 -9.06
CA ILE A 118 -3.98 -6.12 -7.92
C ILE A 118 -5.36 -6.50 -7.39
N GLU A 119 -5.64 -7.79 -7.32
CA GLU A 119 -6.96 -8.30 -6.95
C GLU A 119 -6.85 -9.35 -5.85
N ALA A 120 -7.62 -9.18 -4.78
CA ALA A 120 -7.76 -10.20 -3.75
C ALA A 120 -8.79 -11.25 -4.19
N VAL A 121 -8.39 -12.52 -4.29
CA VAL A 121 -9.27 -13.61 -4.71
C VAL A 121 -9.48 -14.62 -3.59
N LYS A 122 -10.59 -15.36 -3.70
CA LYS A 122 -10.96 -16.39 -2.72
C LYS A 122 -9.98 -17.56 -2.69
N ASP A 123 -9.53 -18.00 -3.87
CA ASP A 123 -8.55 -19.07 -4.06
C ASP A 123 -7.87 -18.96 -5.44
N ARG A 124 -6.82 -19.75 -5.67
CA ARG A 124 -6.07 -19.81 -6.94
C ARG A 124 -6.69 -20.72 -8.01
N LYS A 125 -7.94 -21.17 -7.85
CA LYS A 125 -8.53 -22.11 -8.82
C LYS A 125 -8.96 -21.34 -10.06
N ARG A 126 -8.91 -22.01 -11.21
CA ARG A 126 -9.30 -21.44 -12.51
C ARG A 126 -10.60 -20.62 -12.46
N PRO A 127 -11.71 -21.06 -11.83
CA PRO A 127 -12.93 -20.27 -11.82
C PRO A 127 -12.78 -18.90 -11.14
N ALA A 128 -11.98 -18.80 -10.07
CA ALA A 128 -11.73 -17.54 -9.39
C ALA A 128 -10.85 -16.60 -10.22
N LEU A 129 -9.90 -17.15 -11.00
CA LEU A 129 -9.01 -16.38 -11.87
C LEU A 129 -9.68 -15.91 -13.16
N HIS A 130 -10.58 -16.72 -13.75
CA HIS A 130 -11.33 -16.35 -14.96
C HIS A 130 -12.35 -15.22 -14.74
N ALA A 131 -12.68 -14.91 -13.50
CA ALA A 131 -13.62 -13.85 -13.14
C ALA A 131 -12.94 -12.47 -13.00
N LEU A 132 -11.61 -12.39 -13.09
CA LEU A 132 -10.82 -11.15 -13.05
C LEU A 132 -10.78 -10.46 -14.41
#